data_AF-A0A7S1EDK0-F1
#
_entry.id   AF-A0A7S1EDK0-F1
#
_cell.length_a   1.000
_cell.length_b   1.000
_cell.length_c   1.000
_cell.angle_alpha   90.00
_cell.angle_beta   90.00
_cell.angle_gamma   90.00
#
_symmetry.space_group_name_H-M   'P 1'
#
loop_
_entity.id
_entity.type
_entity.pdbx_description
1 polymer ?
#
loop_
_entity_poly.entity_id
_entity_poly.type
_entity_poly.pdbx_seq_one_letter_code
_entity_poly.pdbx_strand_id
1 'polypeptide(L)'
;TWGSTVPLEPHLLMMSATPIPRTLAMTYFADLDVSTIDELPPGRSPIVTKVFTESKRHDVVDKIRSAVADGAQVYWVCPLVEESEAVDLRNATETHAELSAALPGVSVGLLHGRMSPTDKAAVMAQFSGGAMSVLVA
;
A
#
# COMPACT_ATOMS: atom_id res chain seq x y z
N THR A 1 14.07 40.55 -40.68
CA THR A 1 12.82 40.33 -39.93
C THR A 1 12.92 39.01 -39.17
N TRP A 2 13.53 39.03 -37.98
CA TRP A 2 13.56 37.88 -37.06
C TRP A 2 12.34 38.00 -36.13
N GLY A 3 11.30 37.24 -36.43
CA GLY A 3 10.03 37.28 -35.72
C GLY A 3 9.30 35.97 -35.92
N SER A 4 9.86 34.89 -35.38
CA SER A 4 9.12 33.66 -35.15
C SER A 4 9.47 33.21 -33.74
N THR A 5 8.60 33.57 -32.79
CA THR A 5 8.58 32.96 -31.47
C THR A 5 8.08 31.54 -31.67
N VAL A 6 9.00 30.60 -31.85
CA VAL A 6 8.66 29.17 -31.80
C VAL A 6 8.07 28.92 -30.40
N PRO A 7 6.85 28.39 -30.29
CA PRO A 7 6.28 28.08 -28.99
C PRO A 7 7.20 27.07 -28.29
N LEU A 8 7.64 27.42 -27.08
CA LEU A 8 8.40 26.52 -26.23
C LEU A 8 7.43 25.50 -25.64
N GLU A 9 7.55 24.25 -26.05
CA GLU A 9 6.76 23.15 -25.49
C GLU A 9 7.54 22.50 -24.33
N PRO A 10 6.89 22.25 -23.17
CA PRO A 10 7.54 21.59 -22.06
C PRO A 10 7.77 20.10 -22.37
N HIS A 11 8.90 19.57 -21.92
CA HIS A 11 9.14 18.13 -21.96
C HIS A 11 8.21 17.45 -20.93
N LEU A 12 7.50 16.40 -21.34
CA LEU A 12 6.64 15.60 -20.49
C LEU A 12 7.30 14.26 -20.17
N LEU A 13 7.43 13.94 -18.88
CA LEU A 13 7.84 12.62 -18.41
C LEU A 13 6.74 12.04 -17.52
N MET A 14 6.12 10.94 -17.95
CA MET A 14 5.17 10.18 -17.16
C MET A 14 5.84 8.93 -16.59
N MET A 15 5.67 8.67 -15.30
CA MET A 15 6.19 7.47 -14.64
C MET A 15 5.06 6.69 -13.97
N SER A 16 5.09 5.37 -14.09
CA SER A 16 4.18 4.45 -13.40
C SER A 16 4.98 3.35 -12.73
N ALA A 17 4.58 2.97 -11.51
CA ALA A 17 5.12 1.81 -10.82
C ALA A 17 4.41 0.50 -11.20
N THR A 18 3.17 0.58 -11.69
CA THR A 18 2.42 -0.58 -12.17
C THR A 18 2.77 -0.83 -13.64
N PRO A 19 3.25 -2.04 -14.01
CA PRO A 19 3.49 -2.37 -15.40
C PRO A 19 2.18 -2.28 -16.18
N ILE A 20 2.10 -1.33 -17.13
CA ILE A 20 0.94 -1.18 -18.01
C ILE A 20 1.00 -2.32 -19.04
N PRO A 21 -0.12 -3.03 -19.29
CA PRO A 21 -0.15 -4.05 -20.34
C PRO A 21 0.31 -3.45 -21.67
N ARG A 22 1.30 -4.09 -22.31
CA ARG A 22 1.99 -3.55 -23.50
C ARG A 22 1.02 -3.14 -24.61
N THR A 23 -0.06 -3.89 -24.80
CA THR A 23 -1.09 -3.59 -25.80
C THR A 23 -1.90 -2.33 -25.48
N LEU A 24 -2.13 -2.02 -24.19
CA LEU A 24 -2.81 -0.81 -23.76
C LEU A 24 -1.88 0.41 -23.88
N ALA A 25 -0.58 0.23 -23.62
CA ALA A 25 0.41 1.29 -23.84
C ALA A 25 0.47 1.72 -25.31
N MET A 26 0.44 0.76 -26.24
CA MET A 26 0.46 1.04 -27.68
C MET A 26 -0.78 1.77 -28.23
N THR A 27 -1.92 1.72 -27.54
CA THR A 27 -3.17 2.36 -28.01
C THR A 27 -3.48 3.66 -27.28
N TYR A 28 -3.29 3.71 -25.96
CA TYR A 28 -3.57 4.91 -25.13
C TYR A 28 -2.41 5.90 -25.10
N PHE A 29 -1.17 5.43 -25.26
CA PHE A 29 0.04 6.24 -25.23
C PHE A 29 0.81 6.14 -26.55
N ALA A 30 0.10 5.92 -27.67
CA ALA A 30 0.69 5.74 -29.00
C ALA A 30 1.62 6.89 -29.43
N ASP A 31 1.37 8.08 -28.89
CA ASP A 31 2.17 9.30 -29.16
C ASP A 31 3.32 9.51 -28.15
N LEU A 32 3.56 8.57 -27.22
CA LEU A 32 4.65 8.64 -26.23
C LEU A 32 5.66 7.50 -26.45
N ASP A 33 6.95 7.85 -26.42
CA ASP A 33 8.02 6.85 -26.31
C ASP A 33 7.98 6.20 -24.92
N VAL A 34 7.84 4.87 -24.88
CA VAL A 34 7.75 4.11 -23.63
C VAL A 34 9.09 3.45 -23.31
N SER A 35 9.64 3.78 -22.14
CA SER A 35 10.78 3.07 -21.54
C SER A 35 10.33 2.25 -20.33
N THR A 36 10.86 1.05 -20.17
CA THR A 36 10.56 0.14 -19.05
C THR A 36 11.82 -0.12 -18.24
N ILE A 37 11.72 0.01 -16.92
CA ILE A 37 12.77 -0.37 -15.97
C ILE A 37 12.27 -1.64 -15.26
N ASP A 38 12.83 -2.80 -15.61
CA ASP A 38 12.43 -4.13 -15.10
C ASP A 38 13.45 -4.73 -14.12
N GLU A 39 14.58 -4.07 -13.93
CA GLU A 39 15.60 -4.47 -12.96
C GLU A 39 15.23 -4.03 -11.53
N LEU A 40 15.53 -4.91 -10.57
CA LEU A 40 15.37 -4.60 -9.15
C LEU A 40 16.62 -3.88 -8.63
N PRO A 41 16.47 -2.94 -7.68
CA PRO A 41 17.61 -2.33 -7.02
C PRO A 41 18.55 -3.38 -6.39
N PRO A 42 19.87 -3.14 -6.38
CA PRO A 42 20.83 -4.06 -5.80
C PRO A 42 20.51 -4.31 -4.32
N GLY A 43 20.62 -5.57 -3.88
CA GLY A 43 20.34 -5.97 -2.49
C GLY A 43 18.87 -6.28 -2.18
N ARG A 44 17.95 -6.17 -3.16
CA ARG A 44 16.55 -6.57 -2.96
C ARG A 44 16.45 -8.09 -2.78
N SER A 45 16.00 -8.52 -1.60
CA SER A 45 15.74 -9.93 -1.30
C SER A 45 14.35 -10.36 -1.81
N PRO A 46 14.19 -11.60 -2.32
CA PRO A 46 12.88 -12.12 -2.68
C PRO A 46 11.90 -12.13 -1.50
N ILE A 47 10.63 -11.82 -1.77
CA ILE A 47 9.57 -11.89 -0.76
C ILE A 47 9.16 -13.35 -0.58
N VAL A 48 9.13 -13.82 0.66
CA VAL A 48 8.60 -15.14 0.99
C VAL A 48 7.08 -15.06 1.11
N THR A 49 6.36 -15.56 0.10
CA THR A 49 4.90 -15.62 0.10
C THR A 49 4.41 -16.95 0.66
N LYS A 50 3.43 -16.89 1.57
CA LYS A 50 2.79 -18.08 2.16
C LYS A 50 1.28 -17.89 2.19
N VAL A 51 0.55 -18.98 1.97
CA VAL A 51 -0.91 -19.03 2.03
C VAL A 51 -1.32 -19.85 3.23
N PHE A 52 -2.27 -19.34 4.00
CA PHE A 52 -2.77 -19.97 5.22
C PHE A 52 -4.30 -20.08 5.16
N THR A 53 -4.84 -21.10 5.83
CA THR A 53 -6.27 -21.21 6.10
C THR A 53 -6.65 -20.34 7.30
N GLU A 54 -7.93 -19.99 7.43
CA GLU A 54 -8.42 -19.17 8.55
C GLU A 54 -8.10 -19.78 9.92
N SER A 55 -8.11 -21.12 10.02
CA SER A 55 -7.72 -21.85 11.24
C SER A 55 -6.29 -21.57 11.71
N LYS A 56 -5.44 -21.01 10.85
CA LYS A 56 -4.04 -20.65 11.13
C LYS A 56 -3.86 -19.17 11.45
N ARG A 57 -4.95 -18.41 11.61
CA ARG A 57 -4.90 -16.98 11.94
C ARG A 57 -4.12 -16.70 13.22
N HIS A 58 -4.29 -17.50 14.27
CA HIS A 58 -3.52 -17.35 15.51
C HIS A 58 -2.00 -17.51 15.26
N ASP A 59 -1.57 -18.51 14.50
CA ASP A 59 -0.16 -18.70 14.14
C ASP A 59 0.41 -17.49 13.35
N VAL A 60 -0.43 -16.79 12.58
CA VAL A 60 -0.04 -15.55 11.89
C VAL A 60 0.12 -14.40 12.88
N VAL A 61 -0.81 -14.24 13.82
CA VAL A 61 -0.73 -13.21 14.87
C VAL A 61 0.50 -13.40 15.76
N ASP A 62 0.85 -14.64 16.10
CA ASP A 62 2.07 -14.93 16.87
C ASP A 62 3.35 -14.56 16.10
N LYS A 63 3.37 -14.78 14.78
CA LYS A 63 4.48 -14.31 13.93
C LYS A 63 4.55 -12.79 13.88
N ILE A 64 3.41 -12.12 13.81
CA ILE A 64 3.35 -10.64 13.87
C ILE A 64 3.96 -10.16 15.18
N ARG A 65 3.62 -10.79 16.32
CA ARG A 65 4.20 -10.45 17.62
C ARG A 65 5.73 -10.54 17.61
N SER A 66 6.28 -11.66 17.11
CA SER A 66 7.74 -11.82 17.01
C SER A 66 8.37 -10.79 16.08
N ALA A 67 7.80 -10.59 14.89
CA ALA A 67 8.32 -9.64 13.92
C ALA A 67 8.34 -8.20 14.47
N VAL A 68 7.26 -7.79 15.15
CA VAL A 68 7.18 -6.48 15.81
C VAL A 68 8.19 -6.35 16.95
N ALA A 69 8.41 -7.41 17.73
CA ALA A 69 9.43 -7.42 18.78
C ALA A 69 10.86 -7.25 18.21
N ASP A 70 11.09 -7.73 16.99
CA ASP A 70 12.34 -7.55 16.24
C ASP A 70 12.44 -6.17 15.53
N GLY A 71 11.45 -5.29 15.75
CA GLY A 71 11.41 -3.93 15.21
C GLY A 71 10.78 -3.82 13.82
N ALA A 72 10.15 -4.88 13.30
CA ALA A 72 9.44 -4.82 12.04
C ALA A 72 8.08 -4.13 12.16
N GLN A 73 7.57 -3.66 11.02
CA GLN A 73 6.23 -3.10 10.88
C GLN A 73 5.39 -3.97 9.96
N VAL A 74 4.09 -4.06 10.22
CA VAL A 74 3.17 -4.98 9.55
C VAL A 74 1.97 -4.23 8.99
N TYR A 75 1.63 -4.52 7.73
CA TYR A 75 0.34 -4.17 7.14
C TYR A 75 -0.60 -5.37 7.23
N TRP A 76 -1.82 -5.15 7.70
CA TRP A 76 -2.94 -6.08 7.61
C TRP A 76 -4.00 -5.48 6.69
N VAL A 77 -4.21 -6.06 5.52
CA VAL A 77 -5.16 -5.53 4.52
C VAL A 77 -6.47 -6.32 4.59
N CYS A 78 -7.56 -5.63 4.89
CA CYS A 78 -8.91 -6.18 4.83
C CYS A 78 -9.44 -6.04 3.39
N PRO A 79 -9.86 -7.14 2.75
CA PRO A 79 -10.41 -7.07 1.40
C PRO A 79 -11.69 -6.22 1.40
N LEU A 80 -11.84 -5.38 0.37
CA LEU A 80 -13.12 -4.76 0.06
C LEU A 80 -14.07 -5.85 -0.45
N VAL A 81 -15.27 -5.89 0.11
CA VAL A 81 -16.37 -6.67 -0.47
C VAL A 81 -17.24 -5.67 -1.23
N GLU A 82 -17.32 -5.83 -2.55
CA GLU A 82 -18.01 -4.91 -3.48
C GLU A 82 -19.50 -4.64 -3.13
N GLU A 83 -20.07 -5.36 -2.17
CA GLU A 83 -21.47 -5.25 -1.77
C GLU A 83 -21.78 -4.07 -0.80
N SER A 84 -20.83 -3.49 -0.05
CA SER A 84 -21.07 -2.26 0.73
C SER A 84 -19.84 -1.68 1.47
N GLU A 85 -19.59 -0.36 1.32
CA GLU A 85 -18.61 0.38 2.14
C GLU A 85 -18.85 0.27 3.67
N ALA A 86 -20.09 0.00 4.09
CA ALA A 86 -20.41 -0.17 5.50
C ALA A 86 -19.88 -1.50 6.06
N VAL A 87 -19.82 -2.54 5.22
CA VAL A 87 -19.28 -3.85 5.57
C VAL A 87 -17.76 -3.78 5.64
N ASP A 88 -17.11 -3.03 4.75
CA ASP A 88 -15.66 -2.82 4.77
C ASP A 88 -15.19 -2.12 6.05
N LEU A 89 -15.89 -1.03 6.42
CA LEU A 89 -15.63 -0.31 7.67
C LEU A 89 -15.71 -1.25 8.87
N ARG A 90 -16.74 -2.10 8.88
CA ARG A 90 -16.98 -3.06 9.95
C ARG A 90 -15.86 -4.10 10.01
N ASN A 91 -15.44 -4.66 8.88
CA ASN A 91 -14.35 -5.62 8.81
C ASN A 91 -13.03 -5.04 9.33
N ALA A 92 -12.67 -3.83 8.89
CA ALA A 92 -11.43 -3.17 9.31
C ALA A 92 -11.46 -2.81 10.81
N THR A 93 -12.61 -2.33 11.30
CA THR A 93 -12.78 -1.97 12.72
C THR A 93 -12.79 -3.20 13.63
N GLU A 94 -13.49 -4.28 13.24
CA GLU A 94 -13.51 -5.55 13.97
C GLU A 94 -12.10 -6.17 13.99
N THR A 95 -11.42 -6.22 12.85
CA THR A 95 -10.04 -6.72 12.76
C THR A 95 -9.07 -5.88 13.59
N HIS A 96 -9.22 -4.55 13.59
CA HIS A 96 -8.44 -3.65 14.45
C HIS A 96 -8.63 -3.96 15.94
N ALA A 97 -9.88 -4.16 16.37
CA ALA A 97 -10.20 -4.53 17.74
C ALA A 97 -9.62 -5.91 18.12
N GLU A 98 -9.79 -6.91 17.25
CA GLU A 98 -9.25 -8.26 17.43
C GLU A 98 -7.73 -8.26 17.56
N LEU A 99 -7.02 -7.59 16.65
CA LEU A 99 -5.56 -7.53 16.67
C LEU A 99 -5.04 -6.71 17.86
N SER A 100 -5.71 -5.61 18.23
CA SER A 100 -5.36 -4.84 19.42
C SER A 100 -5.49 -5.66 20.70
N ALA A 101 -6.54 -6.51 20.79
CA ALA A 101 -6.72 -7.42 21.92
C ALA A 101 -5.70 -8.57 21.90
N ALA A 102 -5.40 -9.11 20.72
CA ALA A 102 -4.47 -10.23 20.57
C ALA A 102 -3.00 -9.82 20.74
N LEU A 103 -2.64 -8.56 20.51
CA LEU A 103 -1.27 -8.03 20.58
C LEU A 103 -1.14 -6.96 21.68
N PRO A 104 -1.30 -7.31 22.97
CA PRO A 104 -1.17 -6.35 24.06
C PRO A 104 0.23 -5.73 24.06
N GLY A 105 0.28 -4.40 24.19
CA GLY A 105 1.52 -3.61 24.18
C GLY A 105 2.03 -3.23 22.78
N VAL A 106 1.39 -3.70 21.72
CA VAL A 106 1.70 -3.30 20.33
C VAL A 106 0.80 -2.13 19.92
N SER A 107 1.39 -1.12 19.27
CA SER A 107 0.64 -0.01 18.67
C SER A 107 0.01 -0.48 17.35
N VAL A 108 -1.31 -0.70 17.38
CA VAL A 108 -2.12 -1.12 16.23
C VAL A 108 -3.01 0.05 15.79
N GLY A 109 -2.86 0.49 14.55
CA GLY A 109 -3.72 1.54 13.97
C GLY A 109 -4.72 1.02 12.96
N LEU A 110 -5.62 1.92 12.60
CA LEU A 110 -6.70 1.71 11.66
C LEU A 110 -6.67 2.81 10.59
N LEU A 111 -6.78 2.41 9.33
CA LEU A 111 -6.98 3.28 8.19
C LEU A 111 -8.13 2.71 7.37
N HIS A 112 -9.14 3.52 7.02
CA HIS A 112 -10.22 3.07 6.14
C HIS A 112 -10.77 4.19 5.26
N GLY A 113 -11.54 3.82 4.23
CA GLY A 113 -12.08 4.73 3.21
C GLY A 113 -12.81 5.96 3.77
N ARG A 114 -13.59 5.80 4.86
CA ARG A 114 -14.39 6.87 5.47
C ARG A 114 -13.63 7.89 6.34
N MET A 115 -12.35 7.69 6.60
CA MET A 115 -11.56 8.68 7.36
C MET A 115 -11.34 9.95 6.54
N SER A 116 -11.25 11.09 7.21
CA SER A 116 -10.89 12.33 6.53
C SER A 116 -9.46 12.22 5.96
N PRO A 117 -9.13 12.95 4.88
CA PRO A 117 -7.77 12.97 4.33
C PRO A 117 -6.71 13.34 5.39
N THR A 118 -7.05 14.27 6.28
CA THR A 118 -6.17 14.70 7.38
C THR A 118 -5.89 13.54 8.35
N ASP A 119 -6.92 12.79 8.74
CA ASP A 119 -6.76 11.66 9.67
C ASP A 119 -5.97 10.52 9.02
N LYS A 120 -6.22 10.23 7.73
CA LYS A 120 -5.44 9.24 6.97
C LYS A 120 -3.97 9.62 6.92
N ALA A 121 -3.67 10.89 6.64
CA ALA A 121 -2.30 11.40 6.61
C ALA A 121 -1.62 11.28 7.98
N ALA A 122 -2.34 11.59 9.06
CA ALA A 122 -1.81 11.48 10.42
C ALA A 122 -1.49 10.02 10.80
N VAL A 123 -2.39 9.08 10.49
CA VAL A 123 -2.14 7.64 10.72
C VAL A 123 -0.96 7.15 9.89
N MET A 124 -0.89 7.51 8.61
CA MET A 124 0.23 7.12 7.74
C MET A 124 1.56 7.74 8.18
N ALA A 125 1.55 8.94 8.75
CA ALA A 125 2.74 9.56 9.32
C ALA A 125 3.23 8.83 10.58
N GLN A 126 2.31 8.42 11.46
CA GLN A 126 2.65 7.62 12.64
C GLN A 126 3.21 6.25 12.25
N PHE A 127 2.60 5.59 11.26
CA PHE A 127 3.08 4.32 10.76
C PHE A 127 4.43 4.46 10.06
N SER A 128 4.58 5.35 9.08
CA SER A 128 5.88 5.52 8.40
C SER A 128 7.00 6.03 9.32
N GLY A 129 6.66 6.74 10.40
CA GLY A 129 7.59 7.18 11.43
C GLY A 129 7.94 6.13 12.50
N GLY A 130 7.38 4.92 12.43
CA GLY A 130 7.68 3.83 13.38
C GLY A 130 6.98 3.92 14.74
N ALA A 131 6.10 4.90 14.95
CA ALA A 131 5.31 5.03 16.18
C ALA A 131 4.20 3.96 16.29
N MET A 132 3.94 3.26 15.20
CA MET A 132 2.95 2.21 15.07
C MET A 132 3.56 1.00 14.39
N SER A 133 3.34 -0.18 14.95
CA SER A 133 3.98 -1.40 14.46
C SER A 133 3.04 -2.22 13.58
N VAL A 134 1.72 -2.05 13.71
CA VAL A 134 0.73 -2.75 12.89
C VAL A 134 -0.29 -1.74 12.37
N LEU A 135 -0.56 -1.76 11.06
CA LEU A 135 -1.61 -0.96 10.43
C LEU A 135 -2.66 -1.87 9.78
N VAL A 136 -3.91 -1.75 10.23
CA VAL A 136 -5.08 -2.36 9.59
C VAL A 136 -5.63 -1.39 8.55
N ALA A 137 -5.73 -1.83 7.29
CA ALA A 137 -6.11 -1.00 6.14
C ALA A 137 -7.15 -1.67 5.24
#